data_AF-W4M8H8-F1
#
_entry.id   AF-W4M8H8-F1
#
_cell.length_a   1.000
_cell.length_b   1.000
_cell.length_c   1.000
_cell.angle_alpha   90.00
_cell.angle_beta   90.00
_cell.angle_gamma   90.00
#
_symmetry.space_group_name_H-M   'P 1'
#
loop_
_entity.id
_entity.type
_entity.pdbx_description
1 polymer ?
#
loop_
_entity_poly.entity_id
_entity_poly.type
_entity_poly.pdbx_seq_one_letter_code
_entity_poly.pdbx_strand_id
1 'polypeptide(L)'
;MVVINTGDILFPFLRYVNDPVRLNIEKGMVTHIEGHGVEAELLKSFIHRYRDPRAYAVSHIGWGMDETAQWEYLGTGRNAAQATGCDGRAYYGNVLFSTGPNLELGGKNDTPCHLDIPLRGCTLTLDGTTIVAHGDLVPEALRVE
;
A
#
# COMPACT_ATOMS: atom_id res chain seq x y z
N MET A 1 -9.54 -9.22 -4.56
CA MET A 1 -9.63 -7.83 -5.06
C MET A 1 -9.10 -6.91 -3.98
N VAL A 2 -8.27 -5.93 -4.34
CA VAL A 2 -7.84 -4.83 -3.46
C VAL A 2 -8.50 -3.55 -3.99
N VAL A 3 -8.98 -2.70 -3.09
CA VAL A 3 -9.52 -1.39 -3.45
C VAL A 3 -8.62 -0.35 -2.81
N ILE A 4 -7.97 0.43 -3.66
CA ILE A 4 -7.23 1.64 -3.27
C ILE A 4 -8.27 2.76 -3.30
N ASN A 5 -8.68 3.22 -2.13
CA ASN A 5 -9.82 4.13 -1.96
C ASN A 5 -9.37 5.58 -1.78
N THR A 6 -10.33 6.51 -1.80
CA THR A 6 -10.07 7.93 -1.55
C THR A 6 -9.34 8.12 -0.21
N GLY A 7 -8.22 8.86 -0.25
CA GLY A 7 -7.38 9.15 0.90
C GLY A 7 -6.24 8.15 1.14
N ASP A 8 -6.20 7.02 0.44
CA ASP A 8 -5.04 6.12 0.44
C ASP A 8 -3.84 6.76 -0.26
N ILE A 9 -2.66 6.20 -0.06
CA ILE A 9 -1.41 6.78 -0.60
C ILE A 9 -0.82 5.86 -1.67
N LEU A 10 -0.31 6.45 -2.74
CA LEU A 10 0.47 5.75 -3.76
C LEU A 10 1.94 6.15 -3.69
N PHE A 11 2.81 5.20 -3.34
CA PHE A 11 4.25 5.34 -3.52
C PHE A 11 4.74 4.54 -4.73
N PRO A 12 5.70 5.07 -5.51
CA PRO A 12 6.53 6.25 -5.23
C PRO A 12 5.93 7.58 -5.73
N PHE A 13 4.63 7.64 -6.06
CA PHE A 13 4.03 8.85 -6.64
C PHE A 13 3.93 10.03 -5.66
N LEU A 14 3.99 9.77 -4.35
CA LEU A 14 3.81 10.77 -3.29
C LEU A 14 2.45 11.47 -3.42
N ARG A 15 1.39 10.69 -3.63
CA ARG A 15 0.02 11.22 -3.85
C ARG A 15 -1.00 10.51 -2.99
N TYR A 16 -1.96 11.29 -2.50
CA TYR A 16 -3.24 10.78 -2.04
C TYR A 16 -4.12 10.41 -3.24
N VAL A 17 -4.86 9.32 -3.12
CA VAL A 17 -5.85 8.88 -4.11
C VAL A 17 -7.12 9.72 -3.94
N ASN A 18 -7.62 10.32 -5.03
CA ASN A 18 -8.94 10.92 -5.04
C ASN A 18 -9.98 9.98 -5.67
N ASP A 19 -9.67 9.45 -6.85
CA ASP A 19 -10.51 8.49 -7.57
C ASP A 19 -10.10 7.05 -7.25
N PRO A 20 -11.00 6.21 -6.68
CA PRO A 20 -10.65 4.86 -6.29
C PRO A 20 -10.17 3.97 -7.46
N VAL A 21 -9.21 3.10 -7.16
CA VAL A 21 -8.66 2.10 -8.09
C VAL A 21 -8.93 0.70 -7.56
N ARG A 22 -9.42 -0.20 -8.41
CA ARG A 22 -9.65 -1.61 -8.07
C ARG A 22 -8.59 -2.48 -8.72
N LEU A 23 -7.96 -3.33 -7.92
CA LEU A 23 -6.99 -4.32 -8.37
C LEU A 23 -7.61 -5.72 -8.26
N ASN A 24 -7.78 -6.40 -9.40
CA ASN A 24 -8.12 -7.81 -9.40
C ASN A 24 -6.84 -8.63 -9.19
N ILE A 25 -6.87 -9.55 -8.24
CA ILE A 25 -5.71 -10.36 -7.86
C ILE A 25 -6.07 -11.83 -8.02
N GLU A 26 -5.27 -12.55 -8.79
CA GLU A 26 -5.39 -13.98 -9.00
C GLU A 26 -4.02 -14.64 -8.84
N LYS A 27 -3.94 -15.69 -8.02
CA LYS A 27 -2.70 -16.47 -7.81
C LYS A 27 -1.47 -15.60 -7.46
N GLY A 28 -1.68 -14.55 -6.67
CA GLY A 28 -0.62 -13.63 -6.25
C GLY A 28 -0.20 -12.60 -7.30
N MET A 29 -0.94 -12.45 -8.40
CA MET A 29 -0.68 -11.48 -9.46
C MET A 29 -1.85 -10.52 -9.63
N VAL A 30 -1.57 -9.24 -9.83
CA VAL A 30 -2.56 -8.27 -10.30
C VAL A 30 -2.87 -8.56 -11.76
N THR A 31 -4.12 -8.94 -12.05
CA THR A 31 -4.58 -9.26 -13.42
C THR A 31 -5.27 -8.08 -14.10
N HIS A 32 -5.93 -7.23 -13.32
CA HIS A 32 -6.61 -6.03 -13.84
C HIS A 32 -6.44 -4.86 -12.88
N ILE A 33 -6.30 -3.67 -13.46
CA ILE A 33 -6.28 -2.38 -12.78
C ILE A 33 -7.44 -1.56 -13.36
N GLU A 34 -8.46 -1.32 -12.55
CA GLU A 34 -9.69 -0.64 -12.96
C GLU A 34 -9.85 0.68 -12.22
N GLY A 35 -10.38 1.69 -12.90
CA GLY A 35 -10.61 3.02 -12.35
C GLY A 35 -10.74 4.04 -13.48
N HIS A 36 -11.43 5.14 -13.22
CA HIS A 36 -11.70 6.20 -14.21
C HIS A 36 -10.78 7.42 -14.04
N GLY A 37 -10.11 7.54 -12.89
CA GLY A 37 -9.25 8.66 -12.56
C GLY A 37 -7.79 8.49 -13.00
N VAL A 38 -7.01 9.55 -12.77
CA VAL A 38 -5.59 9.61 -13.17
C VAL A 38 -4.75 8.57 -12.43
N GLU A 39 -5.14 8.19 -11.22
CA GLU A 39 -4.45 7.23 -10.37
C GLU A 39 -4.37 5.84 -11.01
N ALA A 40 -5.46 5.37 -11.64
CA ALA A 40 -5.48 4.10 -12.35
C ALA A 40 -4.53 4.12 -13.57
N GLU A 41 -4.53 5.22 -14.33
CA GLU A 41 -3.66 5.39 -15.49
C GLU A 41 -2.19 5.54 -15.10
N LEU A 42 -1.90 6.21 -13.98
CA LEU A 42 -0.55 6.31 -13.42
C LEU A 42 -0.03 4.93 -13.01
N LEU A 43 -0.84 4.12 -12.31
CA LEU A 43 -0.45 2.76 -11.92
C LEU A 43 -0.17 1.90 -13.16
N LYS A 44 -1.08 1.87 -14.14
CA LYS A 44 -0.89 1.11 -15.39
C LYS A 44 0.37 1.55 -16.13
N SER A 45 0.53 2.85 -16.35
CA SER A 45 1.68 3.42 -17.06
C SER A 45 2.99 3.13 -16.33
N PHE A 46 3.01 3.32 -15.01
CA PHE A 46 4.19 3.09 -14.18
C PHE A 46 4.64 1.63 -14.21
N ILE A 47 3.73 0.67 -14.05
CA ILE A 47 4.08 -0.75 -14.08
C ILE A 47 4.49 -1.14 -15.51
N HIS A 48 3.73 -0.72 -16.53
CA HIS A 48 3.99 -1.07 -17.93
C HIS A 48 5.37 -0.62 -18.43
N ARG A 49 5.87 0.53 -17.97
CA ARG A 49 7.19 1.05 -18.40
C ARG A 49 8.35 0.10 -18.12
N TYR A 50 8.22 -0.78 -17.12
CA TYR A 50 9.25 -1.74 -16.76
C TYR A 50 9.29 -2.95 -17.70
N ARG A 51 8.23 -3.18 -18.50
CA ARG A 51 8.11 -4.31 -19.43
C ARG A 51 8.40 -5.68 -18.78
N ASP A 52 8.06 -5.80 -17.51
CA ASP A 52 8.33 -6.97 -16.70
C ASP A 52 7.01 -7.48 -16.09
N PRO A 53 6.51 -8.67 -16.49
CA PRO A 53 5.28 -9.20 -15.93
C PRO A 53 5.38 -9.47 -14.42
N ARG A 54 6.59 -9.62 -13.88
CA ARG A 54 6.80 -9.85 -12.45
C ARG A 54 6.50 -8.61 -11.61
N ALA A 55 6.45 -7.42 -12.22
CA ALA A 55 6.04 -6.18 -11.57
C ALA A 55 4.61 -6.20 -11.03
N TYR A 56 3.75 -7.08 -11.56
CA TYR A 56 2.37 -7.26 -11.12
C TYR A 56 2.23 -8.25 -9.95
N ALA A 57 3.32 -8.89 -9.50
CA ALA A 57 3.26 -9.83 -8.38
C ALA A 57 3.03 -9.09 -7.07
N VAL A 58 2.19 -9.62 -6.20
CA VAL A 58 2.07 -9.17 -4.81
C VAL A 58 3.37 -9.50 -4.07
N SER A 59 3.89 -8.54 -3.32
CA SER A 59 5.09 -8.68 -2.49
C SER A 59 4.70 -8.81 -1.02
N HIS A 60 4.92 -7.77 -0.21
CA HIS A 60 4.61 -7.78 1.22
C HIS A 60 3.21 -7.22 1.52
N ILE A 61 2.62 -7.75 2.59
CA ILE A 61 1.36 -7.26 3.16
C ILE A 61 1.58 -7.14 4.67
N GLY A 62 1.14 -6.04 5.26
CA GLY A 62 1.31 -5.79 6.69
C GLY A 62 0.37 -4.71 7.20
N TRP A 63 0.66 -4.20 8.39
CA TRP A 63 -0.08 -3.10 9.02
C TRP A 63 0.87 -2.15 9.76
N GLY A 64 0.44 -0.92 9.92
CA GLY A 64 1.17 0.14 10.61
C GLY A 64 0.95 0.07 12.12
N MET A 65 2.02 0.34 12.88
CA MET A 65 2.02 0.35 14.35
C MET A 65 2.70 1.60 14.91
N ASP A 66 3.19 2.50 14.06
CA ASP A 66 3.88 3.71 14.51
C ASP A 66 2.85 4.81 14.81
N GLU A 67 2.69 5.12 16.09
CA GLU A 67 1.81 6.18 16.60
C GLU A 67 2.32 7.59 16.30
N THR A 68 3.62 7.72 16.01
CA THR A 68 4.26 9.01 15.71
C THR A 68 4.22 9.33 14.22
N ALA A 69 4.04 8.31 13.39
CA ALA A 69 3.89 8.45 11.94
C ALA A 69 2.51 9.03 11.58
N GLN A 70 2.52 10.09 10.76
CA GLN A 70 1.31 10.86 10.44
C GLN A 70 0.88 10.68 8.98
N TRP A 71 -0.34 10.20 8.77
CA TRP A 71 -0.91 10.06 7.42
C TRP A 71 -0.93 11.40 6.66
N GLU A 72 -1.27 12.49 7.35
CA GLU A 72 -1.34 13.84 6.82
C GLU A 72 0.03 14.46 6.52
N TYR A 73 1.14 13.85 6.97
CA TYR A 73 2.49 14.39 6.76
C TYR A 73 2.80 14.55 5.28
N LEU A 74 2.31 13.65 4.42
CA LEU A 74 2.51 13.77 2.98
C LEU A 74 1.95 15.09 2.39
N GLY A 75 0.83 15.60 2.94
CA GLY A 75 0.21 16.85 2.51
C GLY A 75 0.63 18.10 3.30
N THR A 76 1.18 17.93 4.51
CA THR A 76 1.44 19.04 5.45
C THR A 76 2.92 19.26 5.73
N GLY A 77 3.75 18.23 5.56
CA GLY A 77 5.16 18.23 5.92
C GLY A 77 5.98 19.11 4.99
N ARG A 78 6.78 20.03 5.56
CA ARG A 78 7.66 20.94 4.81
C ARG A 78 8.61 20.21 3.86
N ASN A 79 9.07 19.01 4.25
CA ASN A 79 10.00 18.18 3.50
C ASN A 79 9.34 16.91 2.94
N ALA A 80 8.01 16.82 2.93
CA ALA A 80 7.29 15.59 2.54
C ALA A 80 7.62 15.14 1.11
N ALA A 81 7.77 16.08 0.18
CA ALA A 81 8.14 15.80 -1.21
C ALA A 81 9.57 15.25 -1.38
N GLN A 82 10.43 15.40 -0.37
CA GLN A 82 11.82 14.92 -0.34
C GLN A 82 11.96 13.68 0.54
N ALA A 83 10.93 13.35 1.32
CA ALA A 83 10.92 12.18 2.19
C ALA A 83 10.69 10.91 1.38
N THR A 84 11.18 9.79 1.90
CA THR A 84 10.92 8.45 1.35
C THR A 84 9.46 8.03 1.52
N GLY A 85 8.71 8.70 2.41
CA GLY A 85 7.31 8.39 2.72
C GLY A 85 7.15 7.37 3.84
N CYS A 86 8.04 7.36 4.84
CA CYS A 86 7.95 6.45 5.99
C CYS A 86 6.67 6.68 6.79
N ASP A 87 6.27 7.93 7.05
CA ASP A 87 5.02 8.23 7.75
C ASP A 87 3.81 7.56 7.09
N GLY A 88 3.68 7.73 5.77
CA GLY A 88 2.62 7.11 4.99
C GLY A 88 2.64 5.57 5.06
N ARG A 89 3.83 4.95 5.15
CA ARG A 89 3.96 3.49 5.26
C ARG A 89 3.71 2.95 6.66
N ALA A 90 3.99 3.73 7.70
CA ALA A 90 4.06 3.26 9.07
C ALA A 90 2.89 3.69 9.96
N TYR A 91 2.10 4.71 9.55
CA TYR A 91 1.08 5.31 10.41
C TYR A 91 0.15 4.25 11.01
N TYR A 92 -0.10 4.45 12.30
CA TYR A 92 -0.85 3.54 13.15
C TYR A 92 -2.16 3.09 12.50
N GLY A 93 -2.34 1.76 12.46
CA GLY A 93 -3.58 1.13 12.01
C GLY A 93 -3.82 1.13 10.50
N ASN A 94 -2.84 1.55 9.70
CA ASN A 94 -2.91 1.31 8.25
C ASN A 94 -2.86 -0.19 7.92
N VAL A 95 -3.31 -0.54 6.72
CA VAL A 95 -2.95 -1.81 6.08
C VAL A 95 -2.05 -1.50 4.90
N LEU A 96 -0.87 -2.09 4.83
CA LEU A 96 0.08 -1.87 3.75
C LEU A 96 0.03 -3.03 2.76
N PHE A 97 -0.27 -2.73 1.51
CA PHE A 97 -0.21 -3.66 0.38
C PHE A 97 0.93 -3.24 -0.57
N SER A 98 1.69 -4.20 -1.09
CA SER A 98 2.79 -3.91 -2.02
C SER A 98 2.83 -4.88 -3.20
N THR A 99 3.42 -4.42 -4.30
CA THR A 99 3.70 -5.22 -5.49
C THR A 99 5.15 -5.10 -5.92
N GLY A 100 5.69 -6.16 -6.51
CA GLY A 100 6.99 -6.19 -7.15
C GLY A 100 7.96 -7.18 -6.49
N PRO A 101 9.18 -6.74 -6.13
CA PRO A 101 10.23 -7.65 -5.69
C PRO A 101 9.90 -8.35 -4.38
N ASN A 102 10.45 -9.56 -4.20
CA ASN A 102 10.33 -10.34 -2.96
C ASN A 102 11.62 -11.07 -2.56
N LEU A 103 12.77 -10.63 -3.09
CA LEU A 103 14.08 -11.22 -2.78
C LEU A 103 14.44 -11.17 -1.29
N GLU A 104 14.03 -10.10 -0.60
CA GLU A 104 14.43 -9.81 0.79
C GLU A 104 14.05 -10.92 1.77
N LEU A 105 13.02 -11.70 1.45
CA LEU A 105 12.53 -12.82 2.26
C LEU A 105 12.65 -14.17 1.52
N GLY A 106 13.61 -14.29 0.60
CA GLY A 106 13.94 -15.55 -0.08
C GLY A 106 13.11 -15.88 -1.32
N GLY A 107 12.33 -14.93 -1.82
CA GLY A 107 11.65 -15.04 -3.11
C GLY A 107 12.61 -14.95 -4.30
N LYS A 108 12.05 -15.06 -5.52
CA LYS A 108 12.80 -15.05 -6.78
C LYS A 108 12.49 -13.85 -7.68
N ASN A 109 11.59 -12.97 -7.24
CA ASN A 109 11.21 -11.81 -8.01
C ASN A 109 12.16 -10.65 -7.69
N ASP A 110 13.02 -10.32 -8.65
CA ASP A 110 14.00 -9.22 -8.59
C ASP A 110 13.57 -8.00 -9.42
N THR A 111 12.29 -7.92 -9.80
CA THR A 111 11.81 -6.80 -10.62
C THR A 111 12.08 -5.46 -9.94
N PRO A 112 12.60 -4.44 -10.67
CA PRO A 112 12.87 -3.12 -10.10
C PRO A 112 11.60 -2.25 -10.00
N CYS A 113 10.44 -2.76 -10.39
CA CYS A 113 9.16 -2.09 -10.20
C CYS A 113 8.62 -2.39 -8.80
N HIS A 114 8.51 -1.37 -7.96
CA HIS A 114 8.01 -1.51 -6.59
C HIS A 114 6.95 -0.44 -6.32
N LEU A 115 5.84 -0.85 -5.70
CA LEU A 115 4.75 0.04 -5.29
C LEU A 115 4.40 -0.29 -3.84
N ASP A 116 4.34 0.73 -2.99
CA ASP A 116 3.78 0.64 -1.66
C ASP A 116 2.46 1.41 -1.60
N ILE A 117 1.43 0.75 -1.09
CA ILE A 117 0.06 1.25 -1.08
C ILE A 117 -0.51 1.11 0.33
N PRO A 118 -0.30 2.12 1.20
CA PRO A 118 -0.95 2.19 2.50
C PRO A 118 -2.45 2.49 2.35
N LEU A 119 -3.27 1.64 2.93
CA LEU A 119 -4.74 1.66 2.88
C LEU A 119 -5.31 2.08 4.24
N ARG A 120 -6.27 3.00 4.22
CA ARG A 120 -6.92 3.57 5.41
C ARG A 120 -8.24 2.92 5.74
N GLY A 121 -8.56 2.89 7.02
CA GLY A 121 -9.87 2.45 7.50
C GLY A 121 -10.17 0.98 7.19
N CYS A 122 -9.14 0.19 6.88
CA CYS A 122 -9.28 -1.23 6.58
C CYS A 122 -9.54 -2.04 7.85
N THR A 123 -10.16 -3.20 7.65
CA THR A 123 -10.19 -4.28 8.63
C THR A 123 -9.28 -5.40 8.11
N LEU A 124 -8.32 -5.82 8.93
CA LEU A 124 -7.39 -6.91 8.62
C LEU A 124 -7.55 -8.04 9.61
N THR A 125 -7.76 -9.24 9.10
CA THR A 125 -7.89 -10.47 9.88
C THR A 125 -6.79 -11.47 9.53
N LEU A 126 -6.20 -12.11 10.52
CA LEU A 126 -5.28 -13.24 10.38
C LEU A 126 -5.92 -14.47 11.00
N ASP A 127 -6.16 -15.51 10.19
CA ASP A 127 -6.73 -16.79 10.63
C ASP A 127 -8.01 -16.63 11.49
N GLY A 128 -8.88 -15.69 11.11
CA GLY A 128 -10.13 -15.37 11.82
C GLY A 128 -9.97 -14.40 13.00
N THR A 129 -8.75 -14.06 13.40
CA THR A 129 -8.46 -13.05 14.43
C THR A 129 -8.38 -11.66 13.80
N THR A 130 -9.15 -10.70 14.32
CA THR A 130 -9.07 -9.31 13.87
C THR A 130 -7.84 -8.64 14.46
N ILE A 131 -6.96 -8.11 13.60
CA ILE A 131 -5.74 -7.40 13.98
C ILE A 131 -5.93 -5.89 13.88
N VAL A 132 -6.51 -5.44 12.77
CA VAL A 132 -6.93 -4.05 12.55
C VAL A 132 -8.44 -4.04 12.34
N ALA A 133 -9.17 -3.16 12.99
CA ALA A 133 -10.59 -2.90 12.74
C ALA A 133 -10.79 -1.44 12.39
N HIS A 134 -11.24 -1.15 11.17
CA HIS A 134 -11.53 0.21 10.71
C HIS A 134 -10.39 1.22 10.90
N GLY A 135 -9.14 0.76 10.80
CA GLY A 135 -7.96 1.61 11.01
C GLY A 135 -7.42 1.65 12.44
N ASP A 136 -7.94 0.82 13.36
CA ASP A 136 -7.44 0.73 14.74
C ASP A 136 -6.93 -0.68 15.06
N LEU A 137 -5.78 -0.79 15.75
CA LEU A 137 -5.30 -2.09 16.23
C LEU A 137 -6.24 -2.65 17.30
N VAL A 138 -6.58 -3.92 17.19
CA VAL A 138 -7.51 -4.62 18.09
C VAL A 138 -6.80 -5.34 19.24
N PRO A 139 -5.75 -6.15 18.99
CA PRO A 139 -5.06 -6.87 20.06
C PRO A 139 -4.38 -5.90 21.03
N GLU A 140 -4.62 -6.08 22.33
CA GLU A 140 -4.04 -5.24 23.39
C GLU A 140 -2.50 -5.22 23.33
N ALA A 141 -1.88 -6.37 23.06
CA ALA A 141 -0.43 -6.49 22.91
C ALA A 141 0.18 -5.69 21.75
N LEU A 142 -0.64 -5.17 20.83
CA LEU A 142 -0.21 -4.33 19.71
C LEU A 142 -0.56 -2.84 19.92
N ARG A 143 -1.31 -2.50 20.97
CA ARG A 143 -1.65 -1.12 21.31
C ARG A 143 -0.53 -0.51 22.15
N VAL A 144 -0.35 0.79 21.98
CA VAL A 144 0.50 1.59 22.88
C VAL A 144 -0.39 2.15 23.99
N GLU A 145 0.12 2.16 25.22
CA GLU A 145 -0.57 2.71 26.41
C GLU A 145 -0.59 4.25 26.42
#